data_AF-A0A9D4UXA4-F1
#
_entry.id   AF-A0A9D4UXA4-F1
#
_cell.length_a   1.000
_cell.length_b   1.000
_cell.length_c   1.000
_cell.angle_alpha   90.00
_cell.angle_beta   90.00
_cell.angle_gamma   90.00
#
_symmetry.space_group_name_H-M   'P 1'
#
loop_
_entity.id
_entity.type
_entity.pdbx_description
1 polymer ?
#
loop_
_entity_poly.entity_id
_entity_poly.type
_entity_poly.pdbx_seq_one_letter_code
_entity_poly.pdbx_strand_id
1 'polypeptide(L)'
;MQSLALSLQRIRSLGSDDGGDHDIKHDDDEGVNRLHGFVRADMYKDALRGTVRPYQQHVFLCFGDPGNWPPIIETSSSPTLDLPRLLAASLKANKDRLPKKTLFNVCQGSAGDIEALKGDVLVFPSMIKFKDFGCHDINGFVAKVLTLEEDWQQARVEQLDGYHIFVCAHGSRDMRCGVCGPALIQRFEKEIGFRGLDSTVHVRACSHVGGHKFAGNVLIYGKDSKGKFRGHWYGYVNPSDVAVLLDEHIKKDQVLYGLWRGEMSCAEQ
;
A
#
# COMPACT_ATOMS: atom_id res chain seq x y z
N MET A 1 10.37 23.74 22.57
CA MET A 1 10.17 23.31 21.17
C MET A 1 11.33 23.80 20.28
N GLN A 2 12.55 23.29 20.50
CA GLN A 2 13.71 23.57 19.64
C GLN A 2 14.70 22.39 19.55
N SER A 3 14.42 21.25 20.21
CA SER A 3 15.38 20.16 20.35
C SER A 3 15.20 18.99 19.36
N LEU A 4 14.15 18.97 18.54
CA LEU A 4 13.91 17.87 17.59
C LEU A 4 14.40 18.15 16.15
N ALA A 5 14.65 19.42 15.81
CA ALA A 5 15.06 19.81 14.45
C ALA A 5 16.54 19.54 14.14
N LEU A 6 17.39 19.43 15.17
CA LEU A 6 18.84 19.23 15.00
C LEU A 6 19.24 17.77 14.73
N SER A 7 18.39 16.79 15.06
CA SER A 7 18.74 15.38 14.92
C SER A 7 18.64 14.85 13.49
N LEU A 8 17.85 15.49 12.62
CA LEU A 8 17.71 15.08 11.20
C LEU A 8 18.81 15.65 10.29
N GLN A 9 19.50 16.73 10.70
CA GLN A 9 20.58 17.33 9.92
C GLN A 9 21.94 16.63 10.12
N ARG A 10 22.15 15.87 11.21
CA ARG A 10 23.44 15.21 11.49
C ARG A 10 23.66 13.88 10.77
N ILE A 11 22.60 13.21 10.31
CA ILE A 11 22.73 11.91 9.62
C ILE A 11 23.14 12.09 8.15
N ARG A 12 23.03 13.29 7.58
CA ARG A 12 23.37 13.58 6.17
C ARG A 12 24.85 13.92 5.91
N SER A 13 25.76 13.77 6.88
CA SER A 13 27.15 14.22 6.74
C SER A 13 28.23 13.12 6.71
N LEU A 14 27.87 11.84 6.67
CA LEU A 14 28.86 10.76 6.59
C LEU A 14 28.46 9.76 5.50
N GLY A 15 29.07 9.89 4.33
CA GLY A 15 28.97 8.94 3.22
C GLY A 15 29.19 9.60 1.86
N SER A 16 30.42 9.99 1.57
CA SER A 16 30.89 10.35 0.22
C SER A 16 31.83 9.26 -0.29
N ASP A 17 31.77 9.02 -1.60
CA ASP A 17 32.64 8.19 -2.48
C ASP A 17 32.39 6.65 -2.42
N ASP A 18 32.30 5.90 -3.54
CA ASP A 18 32.73 6.13 -4.92
C ASP A 18 32.00 5.21 -5.93
N GLY A 19 31.85 5.68 -7.18
CA GLY A 19 31.97 4.90 -8.42
C GLY A 19 30.82 4.02 -8.97
N GLY A 20 30.17 4.48 -10.05
CA GLY A 20 29.61 3.59 -11.09
C GLY A 20 28.31 4.03 -11.76
N ASP A 21 28.24 5.25 -12.30
CA ASP A 21 27.07 5.73 -13.04
C ASP A 21 27.18 5.36 -14.53
N HIS A 22 26.26 4.51 -15.01
CA HIS A 22 26.03 4.33 -16.44
C HIS A 22 24.88 5.25 -16.86
N ASP A 23 25.30 6.36 -17.43
CA ASP A 23 24.54 7.43 -18.09
C ASP A 23 23.33 6.89 -18.90
N ILE A 24 22.12 7.09 -18.38
CA ILE A 24 20.88 7.12 -19.17
C ILE A 24 20.38 8.57 -19.13
N LYS A 25 20.61 9.30 -20.21
CA LYS A 25 20.11 10.66 -20.39
C LYS A 25 18.58 10.66 -20.48
N HIS A 26 17.91 11.23 -19.47
CA HIS A 26 16.52 11.65 -19.54
C HIS A 26 16.40 13.12 -19.12
N ASP A 27 16.64 14.05 -20.05
CA ASP A 27 16.36 15.48 -19.86
C ASP A 27 14.85 15.76 -19.59
N ASP A 28 13.99 14.76 -19.81
CA ASP A 28 12.56 14.78 -19.52
C ASP A 28 12.21 14.41 -18.06
N ASP A 29 13.16 13.86 -17.27
CA ASP A 29 12.89 13.33 -15.92
C ASP A 29 12.88 14.43 -14.83
N GLU A 30 13.74 15.44 -14.93
CA GLU A 30 13.79 16.49 -13.90
C GLU A 30 12.49 17.32 -13.85
N GLY A 31 11.90 17.63 -15.00
CA GLY A 31 10.65 18.39 -15.09
C GLY A 31 9.48 17.62 -14.47
N VAL A 32 9.38 16.33 -14.81
CA VAL A 32 8.38 15.41 -14.25
C VAL A 32 8.57 15.26 -12.74
N ASN A 33 9.82 15.12 -12.27
CA ASN A 33 10.11 15.01 -10.85
C ASN A 33 9.74 16.30 -10.07
N ARG A 34 9.99 17.48 -10.65
CA ARG A 34 9.59 18.79 -10.07
C ARG A 34 8.08 19.00 -10.01
N LEU A 35 7.32 18.46 -10.97
CA LEU A 35 5.86 18.61 -11.01
C LEU A 35 5.12 17.52 -10.25
N HIS A 36 5.65 16.29 -10.28
CA HIS A 36 4.93 15.09 -9.85
C HIS A 36 5.72 14.16 -8.93
N GLY A 37 7.05 14.26 -8.87
CA GLY A 37 7.91 13.36 -8.11
C GLY A 37 8.29 13.84 -6.70
N PHE A 38 9.53 13.61 -6.28
CA PHE A 38 10.00 13.77 -4.90
C PHE A 38 10.56 15.16 -4.56
N VAL A 39 10.58 16.08 -5.53
CA VAL A 39 11.11 17.45 -5.36
C VAL A 39 10.04 18.53 -5.62
N ARG A 40 8.76 18.16 -5.53
CA ARG A 40 7.65 19.09 -5.73
C ARG A 40 7.70 20.21 -4.71
N ALA A 41 7.43 21.42 -5.17
CA ALA A 41 7.41 22.62 -4.33
C ALA A 41 6.35 22.60 -3.22
N ASP A 42 5.36 21.70 -3.28
CA ASP A 42 4.31 21.55 -2.28
C ASP A 42 4.58 20.44 -1.24
N MET A 43 5.65 19.66 -1.39
CA MET A 43 6.01 18.65 -0.40
C MET A 43 6.28 19.30 0.96
N TYR A 44 5.85 18.62 2.03
CA TYR A 44 6.02 19.02 3.42
C TYR A 44 5.35 20.33 3.85
N LYS A 45 4.52 20.96 3.00
CA LYS A 45 3.77 22.17 3.37
C LYS A 45 2.53 21.88 4.22
N ASP A 46 1.92 20.71 4.03
CA ASP A 46 0.72 20.30 4.75
C ASP A 46 1.04 19.35 5.90
N ALA A 47 0.25 19.41 6.97
CA ALA A 47 0.32 18.45 8.06
C ALA A 47 -0.12 17.05 7.59
N LEU A 48 0.73 16.05 7.85
CA LEU A 48 0.42 14.64 7.52
C LEU A 48 -0.44 13.95 8.58
N ARG A 49 -0.17 14.22 9.87
CA ARG A 49 -0.77 13.47 10.99
C ARG A 49 -2.29 13.67 11.03
N GLY A 50 -3.02 12.57 11.18
CA GLY A 50 -4.48 12.57 11.25
C GLY A 50 -5.18 12.68 9.89
N THR A 51 -4.45 12.54 8.77
CA THR A 51 -5.03 12.65 7.42
C THR A 51 -5.62 11.34 6.90
N VAL A 52 -5.42 10.23 7.61
CA VAL A 52 -6.07 8.95 7.33
C VAL A 52 -7.47 8.97 7.93
N ARG A 53 -8.49 8.70 7.10
CA ARG A 53 -9.87 8.56 7.60
C ARG A 53 -9.96 7.27 8.43
N PRO A 54 -10.61 7.26 9.60
CA PRO A 54 -10.75 6.05 10.40
C PRO A 54 -11.39 4.90 9.61
N TYR A 55 -10.88 3.69 9.75
CA TYR A 55 -11.41 2.44 9.19
C TYR A 55 -10.90 1.27 10.05
N GLN A 56 -11.64 0.16 10.05
CA GLN A 56 -11.41 -1.01 10.93
C GLN A 56 -11.10 -2.30 10.18
N GLN A 57 -11.20 -2.28 8.86
CA GLN A 57 -10.87 -3.41 8.00
C GLN A 57 -10.37 -2.91 6.66
N HIS A 58 -9.31 -3.53 6.12
CA HIS A 58 -8.85 -3.27 4.76
C HIS A 58 -8.90 -4.57 3.96
N VAL A 59 -9.63 -4.52 2.85
CA VAL A 59 -9.69 -5.59 1.86
C VAL A 59 -8.87 -5.16 0.64
N PHE A 60 -7.85 -5.93 0.29
CA PHE A 60 -7.14 -5.77 -0.97
C PHE A 60 -7.52 -6.91 -1.91
N LEU A 61 -7.88 -6.59 -3.15
CA LEU A 61 -7.92 -7.58 -4.23
C LEU A 61 -6.59 -7.53 -4.98
N CYS A 62 -5.81 -8.62 -4.97
CA CYS A 62 -4.65 -8.81 -5.84
C CYS A 62 -5.17 -9.12 -7.25
N PHE A 63 -5.08 -8.18 -8.19
CA PHE A 63 -5.65 -8.36 -9.53
C PHE A 63 -4.95 -7.52 -10.60
N GLY A 64 -4.27 -8.22 -11.52
CA GLY A 64 -3.62 -7.63 -12.68
C GLY A 64 -2.48 -6.67 -12.35
N ASP A 65 -2.04 -5.92 -13.37
CA ASP A 65 -0.89 -5.03 -13.29
C ASP A 65 -1.29 -3.54 -13.20
N PRO A 66 -0.69 -2.76 -12.28
CA PRO A 66 -0.99 -1.33 -12.11
C PRO A 66 -0.80 -0.46 -13.36
N GLY A 67 0.10 -0.84 -14.27
CA GLY A 67 0.32 -0.14 -15.54
C GLY A 67 -0.86 -0.27 -16.52
N ASN A 68 -1.69 -1.31 -16.35
CA ASN A 68 -2.84 -1.59 -17.20
C ASN A 68 -4.18 -1.16 -16.57
N TRP A 69 -4.17 -0.64 -15.34
CA TRP A 69 -5.40 -0.24 -14.67
C TRP A 69 -5.98 1.05 -15.29
N PRO A 70 -7.30 1.10 -15.52
CA PRO A 70 -7.96 2.34 -15.91
C PRO A 70 -7.98 3.31 -14.73
N PRO A 71 -8.23 4.62 -14.95
CA PRO A 71 -8.18 5.63 -13.89
C PRO A 71 -9.04 5.29 -12.65
N ILE A 72 -10.12 4.55 -12.81
CA ILE A 72 -10.93 4.03 -11.68
C ILE A 72 -11.26 2.57 -11.95
N ILE A 73 -10.42 1.68 -11.43
CA ILE A 73 -10.57 0.22 -11.60
C ILE A 73 -11.84 -0.32 -10.96
N GLU A 74 -12.26 0.25 -9.82
CA GLU A 74 -13.41 -0.19 -9.03
C GLU A 74 -14.77 0.08 -9.71
N THR A 75 -14.79 0.89 -10.77
CA THR A 75 -16.02 1.21 -11.53
C THR A 75 -15.86 1.02 -13.04
N SER A 76 -14.82 0.29 -13.48
CA SER A 76 -14.54 0.10 -14.90
C SER A 76 -15.61 -0.74 -15.59
N SER A 77 -16.13 -0.29 -16.73
CA SER A 77 -17.12 -1.02 -17.53
C SER A 77 -16.52 -2.14 -18.39
N SER A 78 -15.21 -2.36 -18.35
CA SER A 78 -14.57 -3.44 -19.11
C SER A 78 -14.97 -4.80 -18.54
N PRO A 79 -15.44 -5.76 -19.36
CA PRO A 79 -15.76 -7.11 -18.90
C PRO A 79 -14.57 -7.83 -18.26
N THR A 80 -13.35 -7.53 -18.71
CA THR A 80 -12.10 -8.08 -18.15
C THR A 80 -11.77 -7.54 -16.75
N LEU A 81 -12.52 -6.55 -16.26
CA LEU A 81 -12.38 -5.93 -14.95
C LEU A 81 -13.64 -6.12 -14.10
N ASP A 82 -14.44 -7.13 -14.41
CA ASP A 82 -15.68 -7.43 -13.69
C ASP A 82 -15.42 -7.80 -12.23
N LEU A 83 -14.35 -8.54 -11.93
CA LEU A 83 -14.04 -8.94 -10.56
C LEU A 83 -13.83 -7.73 -9.62
N PRO A 84 -12.90 -6.79 -9.88
CA PRO A 84 -12.75 -5.61 -9.04
C PRO A 84 -14.02 -4.75 -8.99
N ARG A 85 -14.72 -4.58 -10.11
CA ARG A 85 -15.97 -3.80 -10.17
C ARG A 85 -17.07 -4.40 -9.31
N LEU A 86 -17.34 -5.70 -9.47
CA LEU A 86 -18.43 -6.39 -8.77
C LEU A 86 -18.13 -6.49 -7.27
N LEU A 87 -16.88 -6.73 -6.88
CA LEU A 87 -16.49 -6.74 -5.47
C LEU A 87 -16.68 -5.36 -4.84
N ALA A 88 -16.20 -4.29 -5.49
CA ALA A 88 -16.41 -2.92 -5.03
C ALA A 88 -17.90 -2.56 -4.91
N ALA A 89 -18.71 -2.94 -5.90
CA ALA A 89 -20.15 -2.71 -5.90
C ALA A 89 -20.84 -3.46 -4.75
N SER A 90 -20.46 -4.71 -4.49
CA SER A 90 -21.02 -5.52 -3.40
C SER A 90 -20.67 -4.95 -2.02
N LEU A 91 -19.41 -4.53 -1.82
CA LEU A 91 -18.99 -3.86 -0.59
C LEU A 91 -19.76 -2.56 -0.36
N LYS A 92 -19.94 -1.75 -1.41
CA LYS A 92 -20.70 -0.50 -1.34
C LYS A 92 -22.18 -0.74 -1.02
N ALA A 93 -22.79 -1.76 -1.62
CA ALA A 93 -24.19 -2.10 -1.41
C ALA A 93 -24.46 -2.65 0.01
N ASN A 94 -23.47 -3.29 0.63
CA ASN A 94 -23.59 -3.87 1.97
C ASN A 94 -22.93 -3.02 3.07
N LYS A 95 -22.46 -1.80 2.77
CA LYS A 95 -21.68 -0.95 3.69
C LYS A 95 -22.32 -0.78 5.08
N ASP A 96 -23.65 -0.69 5.15
CA ASP A 96 -24.39 -0.43 6.39
C ASP A 96 -24.65 -1.71 7.19
N ARG A 97 -24.37 -2.88 6.60
CA ARG A 97 -24.47 -4.21 7.22
C ARG A 97 -23.13 -4.71 7.72
N LEU A 98 -22.01 -4.15 7.23
CA LEU A 98 -20.68 -4.54 7.66
C LEU A 98 -20.45 -4.09 9.11
N PRO A 99 -20.03 -5.01 10.02
CA PRO A 99 -19.75 -4.67 11.41
C PRO A 99 -18.52 -3.76 11.55
N LYS A 100 -17.63 -3.78 10.55
CA LYS A 100 -16.39 -2.99 10.49
C LYS A 100 -16.42 -2.03 9.32
N LYS A 101 -16.01 -0.79 9.56
CA LYS A 101 -15.78 0.16 8.47
C LYS A 101 -14.66 -0.34 7.55
N THR A 102 -15.06 -0.84 6.39
CA THR A 102 -14.18 -1.53 5.45
C THR A 102 -13.68 -0.59 4.35
N LEU A 103 -12.37 -0.54 4.17
CA LEU A 103 -11.69 0.08 3.04
C LEU A 103 -11.38 -0.98 1.98
N PHE A 104 -11.48 -0.61 0.70
CA PHE A 104 -11.21 -1.48 -0.43
C PHE A 104 -10.22 -0.82 -1.38
N ASN A 105 -9.19 -1.58 -1.77
CA ASN A 105 -8.24 -1.21 -2.82
C ASN A 105 -7.90 -2.44 -3.67
N VAL A 106 -7.44 -2.21 -4.89
CA VAL A 106 -6.81 -3.26 -5.70
C VAL A 106 -5.30 -3.18 -5.48
N CYS A 107 -4.61 -4.30 -5.47
CA CYS A 107 -3.15 -4.35 -5.47
C CYS A 107 -2.65 -5.25 -6.59
N GLN A 108 -1.37 -5.11 -6.90
CA GLN A 108 -0.72 -5.88 -7.96
C GLN A 108 -0.95 -7.38 -7.72
N GLY A 109 -1.55 -8.01 -8.73
CA GLY A 109 -1.80 -9.44 -8.79
C GLY A 109 -0.84 -10.14 -9.75
N SER A 110 -1.28 -11.26 -10.31
CA SER A 110 -0.54 -12.03 -11.31
C SER A 110 -0.96 -11.64 -12.73
N ALA A 111 -0.09 -11.87 -13.70
CA ALA A 111 -0.34 -11.52 -15.10
C ALA A 111 -1.60 -12.20 -15.69
N GLY A 112 -1.91 -13.43 -15.26
CA GLY A 112 -3.07 -14.22 -15.76
C GLY A 112 -4.41 -13.93 -15.08
N ASP A 113 -4.44 -13.01 -14.10
CA ASP A 113 -5.65 -12.73 -13.30
C ASP A 113 -6.79 -12.16 -14.17
N ILE A 114 -6.43 -11.32 -15.14
CA ILE A 114 -7.39 -10.62 -16.01
C ILE A 114 -8.09 -11.62 -16.94
N GLU A 115 -7.34 -12.52 -17.55
CA GLU A 115 -7.87 -13.57 -18.43
C GLU A 115 -8.67 -14.61 -17.66
N ALA A 116 -8.20 -14.97 -16.45
CA ALA A 116 -8.87 -15.94 -15.60
C ALA A 116 -10.08 -15.35 -14.85
N LEU A 117 -10.22 -14.02 -14.80
CA LEU A 117 -11.14 -13.30 -13.91
C LEU A 117 -11.07 -13.80 -12.47
N LYS A 118 -9.84 -14.03 -12.01
CA LYS A 118 -9.53 -14.50 -10.66
C LYS A 118 -8.37 -13.70 -10.08
N GLY A 119 -8.34 -13.60 -8.77
CA GLY A 119 -7.25 -12.99 -8.03
C GLY A 119 -7.22 -13.50 -6.59
N ASP A 120 -6.31 -13.00 -5.79
CA ASP A 120 -6.31 -13.28 -4.35
C ASP A 120 -6.97 -12.11 -3.59
N VAL A 121 -7.60 -12.37 -2.46
CA VAL A 121 -8.13 -11.31 -1.57
C VAL A 121 -7.40 -11.34 -0.23
N LEU A 122 -6.81 -10.21 0.16
CA LEU A 122 -6.13 -10.03 1.44
C LEU A 122 -7.03 -9.24 2.39
N VAL A 123 -7.15 -9.71 3.64
CA VAL A 123 -8.00 -9.09 4.66
C VAL A 123 -7.19 -8.76 5.91
N PHE A 124 -7.13 -7.46 6.22
CA PHE A 124 -6.50 -6.90 7.43
C PHE A 124 -7.58 -6.37 8.38
N PRO A 125 -7.51 -6.60 9.71
CA PRO A 125 -6.34 -7.02 10.48
C PRO A 125 -6.19 -8.54 10.63
N SER A 126 -7.13 -9.32 10.09
CA SER A 126 -7.15 -10.79 10.26
C SER A 126 -5.90 -11.48 9.68
N MET A 127 -5.16 -10.82 8.78
CA MET A 127 -3.98 -11.36 8.12
C MET A 127 -4.34 -12.66 7.37
N ILE A 128 -5.45 -12.66 6.64
CA ILE A 128 -5.93 -13.82 5.87
C ILE A 128 -5.88 -13.50 4.39
N LYS A 129 -5.41 -14.45 3.60
CA LYS A 129 -5.45 -14.47 2.15
C LYS A 129 -6.44 -15.52 1.65
N PHE A 130 -7.41 -15.09 0.85
CA PHE A 130 -8.33 -15.95 0.11
C PHE A 130 -7.77 -16.15 -1.30
N LYS A 131 -7.51 -17.41 -1.68
CA LYS A 131 -6.85 -17.76 -2.94
C LYS A 131 -7.85 -18.06 -4.04
N ASP A 132 -7.45 -17.80 -5.28
CA ASP A 132 -8.21 -18.13 -6.50
C ASP A 132 -9.65 -17.58 -6.49
N PHE A 133 -9.84 -16.39 -5.90
CA PHE A 133 -11.10 -15.70 -5.71
C PHE A 133 -11.65 -15.14 -7.04
N GLY A 134 -12.90 -15.46 -7.37
CA GLY A 134 -13.58 -14.99 -8.58
C GLY A 134 -14.96 -14.37 -8.31
N CYS A 135 -15.67 -13.98 -9.37
CA CYS A 135 -16.95 -13.26 -9.23
C CYS A 135 -18.04 -14.06 -8.49
N HIS A 136 -18.01 -15.39 -8.58
CA HIS A 136 -18.94 -16.29 -7.91
C HIS A 136 -18.77 -16.31 -6.38
N ASP A 137 -17.59 -15.95 -5.89
CA ASP A 137 -17.22 -15.95 -4.47
C ASP A 137 -17.70 -14.71 -3.72
N ILE A 138 -17.97 -13.61 -4.44
CA ILE A 138 -18.25 -12.29 -3.88
C ILE A 138 -19.40 -12.32 -2.86
N ASN A 139 -20.50 -12.98 -3.19
CA ASN A 139 -21.68 -13.02 -2.31
C ASN A 139 -21.39 -13.80 -1.02
N GLY A 140 -20.73 -14.96 -1.14
CA GLY A 140 -20.34 -15.78 0.00
C GLY A 140 -19.36 -15.06 0.90
N PHE A 141 -18.34 -14.44 0.30
CA PHE A 141 -17.32 -13.67 1.02
C PHE A 141 -17.91 -12.46 1.76
N VAL A 142 -18.70 -11.62 1.10
CA VAL A 142 -19.29 -10.45 1.75
C VAL A 142 -20.27 -10.87 2.85
N ALA A 143 -21.11 -11.88 2.60
CA ALA A 143 -22.11 -12.31 3.58
C ALA A 143 -21.49 -13.07 4.76
N LYS A 144 -20.62 -14.05 4.51
CA LYS A 144 -20.07 -14.93 5.55
C LYS A 144 -18.85 -14.33 6.23
N VAL A 145 -17.85 -13.92 5.45
CA VAL A 145 -16.57 -13.47 5.99
C VAL A 145 -16.67 -12.04 6.52
N LEU A 146 -17.20 -11.11 5.73
CA LEU A 146 -17.18 -9.69 6.11
C LEU A 146 -18.35 -9.27 6.99
N THR A 147 -19.54 -9.86 6.81
CA THR A 147 -20.75 -9.46 7.55
C THR A 147 -20.95 -10.30 8.82
N LEU A 148 -20.88 -11.63 8.72
CA LEU A 148 -21.10 -12.54 9.85
C LEU A 148 -19.82 -12.89 10.61
N GLU A 149 -18.64 -12.57 10.05
CA GLU A 149 -17.33 -12.94 10.62
C GLU A 149 -17.19 -14.46 10.87
N GLU A 150 -17.79 -15.26 9.98
CA GLU A 150 -17.78 -16.72 10.02
C GLU A 150 -16.69 -17.32 9.14
N ASP A 151 -16.20 -18.50 9.53
CA ASP A 151 -15.34 -19.33 8.68
C ASP A 151 -16.09 -19.75 7.42
N TRP A 152 -15.49 -19.45 6.27
CA TRP A 152 -16.07 -19.81 4.99
C TRP A 152 -15.38 -21.06 4.42
N GLN A 153 -15.93 -22.23 4.75
CA GLN A 153 -15.35 -23.55 4.46
C GLN A 153 -15.06 -23.83 2.97
N GLN A 154 -15.71 -23.12 2.05
CA GLN A 154 -15.50 -23.26 0.61
C GLN A 154 -14.25 -22.51 0.13
N ALA A 155 -13.71 -21.60 0.94
CA ALA A 155 -12.56 -20.80 0.56
C ALA A 155 -11.25 -21.55 0.77
N ARG A 156 -10.33 -21.35 -0.17
CA ARG A 156 -8.92 -21.70 0.02
C ARG A 156 -8.24 -20.54 0.73
N VAL A 157 -8.01 -20.68 2.02
CA VAL A 157 -7.41 -19.64 2.87
C VAL A 157 -5.96 -19.93 3.22
N GLU A 158 -5.17 -18.87 3.34
CA GLU A 158 -3.77 -18.90 3.77
C GLU A 158 -3.57 -17.81 4.83
N GLN A 159 -2.91 -18.17 5.94
CA GLN A 159 -2.54 -17.19 6.95
C GLN A 159 -1.34 -16.39 6.44
N LEU A 160 -1.47 -15.07 6.45
CA LEU A 160 -0.38 -14.16 6.15
C LEU A 160 0.52 -13.98 7.37
N ASP A 161 1.81 -13.90 7.11
CA ASP A 161 2.87 -13.62 8.07
C ASP A 161 3.72 -12.41 7.63
N GLY A 162 4.60 -11.97 8.53
CA GLY A 162 5.47 -10.83 8.27
C GLY A 162 4.73 -9.50 8.09
N TYR A 163 5.34 -8.61 7.30
CA TYR A 163 4.84 -7.29 6.98
C TYR A 163 4.44 -7.18 5.50
N HIS A 164 3.28 -6.58 5.25
CA HIS A 164 2.78 -6.26 3.93
C HIS A 164 2.80 -4.76 3.69
N ILE A 165 3.62 -4.35 2.73
CA ILE A 165 3.82 -2.98 2.31
C ILE A 165 3.04 -2.75 1.01
N PHE A 166 2.15 -1.77 0.99
CA PHE A 166 1.43 -1.35 -0.20
C PHE A 166 1.84 0.07 -0.58
N VAL A 167 2.30 0.25 -1.81
CA VAL A 167 2.71 1.55 -2.35
C VAL A 167 1.72 1.97 -3.43
N CYS A 168 1.11 3.15 -3.27
CA CYS A 168 0.19 3.66 -4.27
C CYS A 168 0.95 4.01 -5.57
N ALA A 169 0.71 3.24 -6.64
CA ALA A 169 1.38 3.40 -7.93
C ALA A 169 0.39 3.61 -9.10
N HIS A 170 -0.83 4.04 -8.79
CA HIS A 170 -1.92 4.16 -9.76
C HIS A 170 -1.77 5.38 -10.68
N GLY A 171 -0.92 5.29 -11.70
CA GLY A 171 -0.53 6.41 -12.57
C GLY A 171 -1.66 6.96 -13.44
N SER A 172 -2.53 6.09 -13.96
CA SER A 172 -3.70 6.50 -14.77
C SER A 172 -4.73 7.29 -13.97
N ARG A 173 -4.78 7.09 -12.64
CA ARG A 173 -5.61 7.86 -11.71
C ARG A 173 -4.92 9.14 -11.24
N ASP A 174 -3.63 9.05 -10.96
CA ASP A 174 -2.87 10.09 -10.29
C ASP A 174 -1.41 10.09 -10.74
N MET A 175 -1.00 11.13 -11.47
CA MET A 175 0.35 11.25 -12.02
C MET A 175 1.42 11.24 -10.93
N ARG A 176 1.17 11.82 -9.75
CA ARG A 176 2.16 11.82 -8.66
C ARG A 176 2.39 10.40 -8.13
N CYS A 177 1.33 9.61 -8.04
CA CYS A 177 1.43 8.19 -7.68
C CYS A 177 2.12 7.39 -8.80
N GLY A 178 1.84 7.70 -10.06
CA GLY A 178 2.49 7.07 -11.21
C GLY A 178 4.00 7.33 -11.29
N VAL A 179 4.45 8.52 -10.87
CA VAL A 179 5.88 8.86 -10.82
C VAL A 179 6.55 8.33 -9.54
N CYS A 180 5.95 8.56 -8.37
CA CYS A 180 6.58 8.19 -7.10
C CYS A 180 6.51 6.68 -6.82
N GLY A 181 5.41 6.02 -7.17
CA GLY A 181 5.12 4.64 -6.78
C GLY A 181 6.15 3.63 -7.30
N PRO A 182 6.43 3.57 -8.62
CA PRO A 182 7.40 2.63 -9.17
C PRO A 182 8.80 2.78 -8.57
N ALA A 183 9.27 4.02 -8.39
CA ALA A 183 10.59 4.28 -7.81
C ALA A 183 10.69 3.78 -6.36
N LEU A 184 9.62 3.94 -5.57
CA LEU A 184 9.56 3.43 -4.21
C LEU A 184 9.50 1.91 -4.15
N ILE A 185 8.72 1.25 -5.02
CA ILE A 185 8.61 -0.21 -5.06
C ILE A 185 9.97 -0.82 -5.39
N GLN A 186 10.62 -0.35 -6.46
CA GLN A 186 11.96 -0.81 -6.84
C GLN A 186 12.96 -0.62 -5.69
N ARG A 187 12.88 0.51 -4.98
CA ARG A 187 13.74 0.79 -3.84
C ARG A 187 13.46 -0.16 -2.67
N PHE A 188 12.20 -0.44 -2.36
CA PHE A 188 11.82 -1.41 -1.33
C PHE A 188 12.33 -2.81 -1.67
N GLU A 189 12.10 -3.30 -2.88
CA GLU A 189 12.57 -4.61 -3.33
C GLU A 189 14.09 -4.76 -3.15
N LYS A 190 14.86 -3.75 -3.61
CA LYS A 190 16.33 -3.75 -3.45
C LYS A 190 16.75 -3.77 -1.98
N GLU A 191 16.14 -2.94 -1.14
CA GLU A 191 16.54 -2.81 0.26
C GLU A 191 16.06 -3.98 1.14
N ILE A 192 14.94 -4.62 0.78
CA ILE A 192 14.45 -5.87 1.37
C ILE A 192 15.45 -6.99 1.08
N GLY A 193 15.84 -7.17 -0.19
CA GLY A 193 16.81 -8.20 -0.59
C GLY A 193 18.18 -7.98 0.04
N PHE A 194 18.67 -6.73 0.06
CA PHE A 194 19.94 -6.39 0.73
C PHE A 194 19.95 -6.73 2.23
N ARG A 195 18.78 -6.69 2.88
CA ARG A 195 18.62 -7.02 4.31
C ARG A 195 18.24 -8.47 4.57
N GLY A 196 18.05 -9.29 3.53
CA GLY A 196 17.58 -10.67 3.65
C GLY A 196 16.18 -10.77 4.27
N LEU A 197 15.29 -9.81 3.95
CA LEU A 197 13.94 -9.73 4.52
C LEU A 197 12.86 -10.35 3.62
N ASP A 198 13.23 -10.95 2.49
CA ASP A 198 12.33 -11.43 1.42
C ASP A 198 11.25 -12.41 1.90
N SER A 199 11.55 -13.20 2.94
CA SER A 199 10.60 -14.16 3.52
C SER A 199 9.64 -13.54 4.55
N THR A 200 9.81 -12.27 4.92
CA THR A 200 9.05 -11.62 6.00
C THR A 200 8.51 -10.24 5.64
N VAL A 201 8.92 -9.66 4.51
CA VAL A 201 8.46 -8.35 4.06
C VAL A 201 8.08 -8.43 2.60
N HIS A 202 6.81 -8.12 2.31
CA HIS A 202 6.25 -8.18 0.97
C HIS A 202 5.80 -6.79 0.53
N VAL A 203 6.36 -6.27 -0.57
CA VAL A 203 5.95 -5.00 -1.17
C VAL A 203 5.11 -5.22 -2.42
N ARG A 204 4.02 -4.46 -2.59
CA ARG A 204 3.15 -4.48 -3.77
C ARG A 204 2.71 -3.08 -4.17
N ALA A 205 2.53 -2.84 -5.47
CA ALA A 205 1.76 -1.69 -5.93
C ALA A 205 0.29 -1.81 -5.51
N CYS A 206 -0.37 -0.68 -5.23
CA CYS A 206 -1.82 -0.62 -5.01
C CYS A 206 -2.50 0.53 -5.75
N SER A 207 -3.83 0.41 -5.87
CA SER A 207 -4.71 1.42 -6.43
C SER A 207 -4.72 2.66 -5.56
N HIS A 208 -5.39 3.71 -6.03
CA HIS A 208 -5.30 5.02 -5.39
C HIS A 208 -5.91 5.01 -3.99
N VAL A 209 -5.10 5.30 -2.97
CA VAL A 209 -5.51 5.30 -1.55
C VAL A 209 -5.99 6.67 -1.04
N GLY A 210 -6.01 7.68 -1.92
CA GLY A 210 -6.30 9.06 -1.55
C GLY A 210 -5.11 9.81 -0.95
N GLY A 211 -5.22 11.14 -0.88
CA GLY A 211 -4.13 11.99 -0.42
C GLY A 211 -3.03 12.17 -1.45
N HIS A 212 -3.39 12.49 -2.70
CA HIS A 212 -2.44 12.77 -3.79
C HIS A 212 -1.41 13.84 -3.42
N LYS A 213 -1.84 14.82 -2.63
CA LYS A 213 -0.95 15.88 -2.14
C LYS A 213 0.17 15.36 -1.25
N PHE A 214 0.02 14.13 -0.73
CA PHE A 214 0.99 13.39 0.09
C PHE A 214 1.68 12.25 -0.68
N ALA A 215 1.64 12.25 -2.02
CA ALA A 215 2.21 11.20 -2.85
C ALA A 215 3.66 10.84 -2.47
N GLY A 216 3.98 9.56 -2.64
CA GLY A 216 4.85 8.82 -1.73
C GLY A 216 4.03 8.13 -0.63
N ASN A 217 2.83 7.64 -0.99
CA ASN A 217 1.91 6.97 -0.06
C ASN A 217 2.31 5.50 0.12
N VAL A 218 2.65 5.14 1.35
CA VAL A 218 3.09 3.79 1.74
C VAL A 218 2.25 3.32 2.93
N LEU A 219 1.63 2.16 2.81
CA LEU A 219 0.85 1.52 3.86
C LEU A 219 1.62 0.30 4.32
N ILE A 220 1.75 0.10 5.63
CA ILE A 220 2.48 -1.02 6.23
C ILE A 220 1.55 -1.72 7.21
N TYR A 221 1.21 -2.96 6.92
CA TYR A 221 0.47 -3.86 7.79
C TYR A 221 1.38 -4.96 8.32
N GLY A 222 1.22 -5.33 9.58
CA GLY A 222 1.99 -6.40 10.20
C GLY A 222 1.72 -6.46 11.70
N LYS A 223 2.41 -7.36 12.38
CA LYS A 223 2.40 -7.42 13.84
C LYS A 223 3.71 -6.82 14.38
N ASP A 224 3.61 -6.01 15.43
CA ASP A 224 4.80 -5.53 16.15
C ASP A 224 5.47 -6.68 16.93
N SER A 225 6.63 -6.42 17.55
CA SER A 225 7.35 -7.41 18.38
C SER A 225 6.54 -7.96 19.56
N LYS A 226 5.43 -7.31 19.95
CA LYS A 226 4.50 -7.79 20.98
C LYS A 226 3.36 -8.63 20.41
N GLY A 227 3.36 -8.88 19.10
CA GLY A 227 2.33 -9.61 18.38
C GLY A 227 1.06 -8.79 18.11
N LYS A 228 1.04 -7.49 18.41
CA LYS A 228 -0.13 -6.64 18.17
C LYS A 228 -0.17 -6.22 16.71
N PHE A 229 -1.30 -6.43 16.04
CA PHE A 229 -1.50 -5.97 14.67
C PHE A 229 -1.49 -4.43 14.59
N ARG A 230 -0.76 -3.90 13.61
CA ARG A 230 -0.67 -2.48 13.28
C ARG A 230 -0.92 -2.26 11.79
N GLY A 231 -1.47 -1.11 11.44
CA GLY A 231 -1.73 -0.71 10.05
C GLY A 231 -1.39 0.75 9.80
N HIS A 232 -0.11 1.07 9.63
CA HIS A 232 0.39 2.44 9.53
C HIS A 232 0.38 2.96 8.10
N TRP A 233 0.03 4.24 7.93
CA TRP A 233 0.12 4.96 6.67
C TRP A 233 1.20 6.03 6.76
N TYR A 234 1.98 6.13 5.71
CA TYR A 234 3.02 7.12 5.50
C TYR A 234 2.73 7.90 4.22
N GLY A 235 3.14 9.16 4.20
CA GLY A 235 3.08 10.04 3.03
C GLY A 235 4.40 10.79 2.88
N TYR A 236 4.60 11.39 1.71
CA TYR A 236 5.87 12.02 1.34
C TYR A 236 7.10 11.11 1.41
N VAL A 237 6.90 9.79 1.43
CA VAL A 237 8.02 8.84 1.44
C VAL A 237 8.82 9.02 0.16
N ASN A 238 10.13 9.18 0.31
CA ASN A 238 11.10 9.25 -0.78
C ASN A 238 12.00 7.99 -0.80
N PRO A 239 12.75 7.74 -1.88
CA PRO A 239 13.63 6.56 -1.94
C PRO A 239 14.72 6.49 -0.86
N SER A 240 15.15 7.62 -0.30
CA SER A 240 16.12 7.66 0.81
C SER A 240 15.51 7.27 2.16
N ASP A 241 14.19 7.41 2.32
CA ASP A 241 13.48 7.02 3.56
C ASP A 241 13.23 5.52 3.65
N VAL A 242 13.30 4.78 2.54
CA VAL A 242 12.97 3.33 2.48
C VAL A 242 13.84 2.52 3.43
N ALA A 243 15.15 2.76 3.43
CA ALA A 243 16.09 2.12 4.34
C ALA A 243 15.69 2.35 5.81
N VAL A 244 15.33 3.61 6.13
CA VAL A 244 14.92 4.01 7.48
C VAL A 244 13.59 3.37 7.87
N LEU A 245 12.62 3.27 6.96
CA LEU A 245 11.36 2.57 7.22
C LEU A 245 11.59 1.09 7.55
N LEU A 246 12.47 0.41 6.81
CA LEU A 246 12.80 -0.99 7.11
C LEU A 246 13.57 -1.13 8.43
N ASP A 247 14.53 -0.25 8.70
CA ASP A 247 15.36 -0.37 9.90
C ASP A 247 14.68 0.10 11.19
N GLU A 248 13.84 1.14 11.13
CA GLU A 248 13.16 1.70 12.29
C GLU A 248 11.78 1.09 12.49
N HIS A 249 10.91 1.09 11.48
CA HIS A 249 9.55 0.59 11.67
C HIS A 249 9.51 -0.94 11.68
N ILE A 250 10.07 -1.60 10.66
CA ILE A 250 9.96 -3.06 10.53
C ILE A 250 10.82 -3.79 11.57
N LYS A 251 12.07 -3.37 11.80
CA LYS A 251 12.98 -4.08 12.73
C LYS A 251 12.87 -3.65 14.20
N LYS A 252 12.44 -2.41 14.49
CA LYS A 252 12.49 -1.83 15.84
C LYS A 252 11.13 -1.34 16.36
N ASP A 253 10.05 -1.54 15.60
CA ASP A 253 8.70 -1.05 15.89
C ASP A 253 8.62 0.48 16.12
N GLN A 254 9.55 1.25 15.52
CA GLN A 254 9.59 2.70 15.64
C GLN A 254 8.86 3.38 14.48
N VAL A 255 7.74 4.03 14.80
CA VAL A 255 6.96 4.80 13.82
C VAL A 255 7.70 6.08 13.44
N LEU A 256 7.90 6.29 12.13
CA LEU A 256 8.48 7.52 11.60
C LEU A 256 7.46 8.66 11.57
N TYR A 257 7.25 9.31 12.72
CA TYR A 257 6.21 10.34 12.89
C TYR A 257 6.34 11.60 12.01
N GLY A 258 7.49 11.79 11.34
CA GLY A 258 7.68 12.85 10.34
C GLY A 258 6.99 12.55 9.00
N LEU A 259 6.81 11.26 8.68
CA LEU A 259 6.15 10.77 7.47
C LEU A 259 4.77 10.17 7.77
N TRP A 260 4.46 9.93 9.05
CA TRP A 260 3.26 9.25 9.49
C TRP A 260 1.99 10.07 9.27
N ARG A 261 1.03 9.47 8.55
CA ARG A 261 -0.29 10.05 8.27
C ARG A 261 -1.35 9.63 9.26
N GLY A 262 -1.27 8.40 9.76
CA GLY A 262 -2.30 7.79 10.59
C GLY A 262 -2.15 6.28 10.67
N GLU A 263 -3.00 5.66 11.47
CA GLU A 263 -3.06 4.22 11.63
C GLU A 263 -4.51 3.73 11.49
N MET A 264 -4.67 2.52 10.99
CA MET A 264 -5.91 1.76 11.02
C MET A 264 -6.47 1.69 12.44
N SER A 265 -7.78 1.89 12.58
CA SER A 265 -8.46 1.77 13.87
C SER A 265 -8.67 0.28 14.18
N CYS A 266 -7.76 -0.35 14.92
CA CYS A 266 -8.09 -1.61 15.55
C CYS A 266 -9.06 -1.34 16.70
N ALA A 267 -10.25 -1.95 16.65
CA ALA A 267 -11.02 -2.11 17.87
C ALA A 267 -10.13 -2.88 18.85
N GLU A 268 -10.00 -2.39 20.08
CA GLU A 268 -9.40 -3.17 21.15
C GLU A 268 -10.21 -4.47 21.25
N GLN A 269 -9.55 -5.61 21.01
CA GLN A 269 -10.10 -6.93 21.30
C GLN A 269 -9.96 -7.20 22.79
#